data_AF-H8MF80-F1
#
_entry.id   AF-H8MF80-F1
#
_cell.length_a   1.000
_cell.length_b   1.000
_cell.length_c   1.000
_cell.angle_alpha   90.00
_cell.angle_beta   90.00
_cell.angle_gamma   90.00
#
_symmetry.space_group_name_H-M   'P 1'
#
loop_
_entity.id
_entity.type
_entity.pdbx_description
1 polymer ?
#
loop_
_entity_poly.entity_id
_entity_poly.type
_entity_poly.pdbx_seq_one_letter_code
_entity_poly.pdbx_strand_id
1 'polypeptide(L)'
;MLPPDHYTRAALDAEFHVQVEIDRVVLPSEVTGVAVVEGRVARVFRGDPALLTSNISLEVSCIREGALPPPSGVRWLITEKLERAAAIEAYLNRDGYGGYAVARWNSFLIDAVTDTPARPITEADLVFR
;
A
#
# COMPACT_ATOMS: atom_id res chain seq x y z
N MET A 1 16.51 9.33 0.92
CA MET A 1 15.77 8.40 0.06
C MET A 1 16.61 7.13 -0.10
N LEU A 2 16.04 5.94 0.11
CA LEU A 2 16.74 4.71 -0.24
C LEU A 2 16.90 4.62 -1.77
N PRO A 3 17.93 3.94 -2.31
CA PRO A 3 18.01 3.68 -3.74
C PRO A 3 16.70 3.05 -4.24
N PRO A 4 16.17 3.45 -5.41
CA PRO A 4 14.89 2.96 -5.95
C PRO A 4 14.73 1.43 -5.87
N ASP A 5 15.83 0.72 -6.08
CA ASP A 5 15.98 -0.73 -6.04
C ASP A 5 15.45 -1.34 -4.73
N HIS A 6 15.50 -0.64 -3.60
CA HIS A 6 15.00 -1.16 -2.32
C HIS A 6 13.47 -1.27 -2.28
N TYR A 7 12.75 -0.34 -2.90
CA TYR A 7 11.28 -0.41 -2.95
C TYR A 7 10.84 -1.42 -3.99
N THR A 8 11.47 -1.39 -5.17
CA THR A 8 11.19 -2.35 -6.25
C THR A 8 11.47 -3.78 -5.79
N ARG A 9 12.64 -4.04 -5.18
CA ARG A 9 12.99 -5.36 -4.63
C ARG A 9 11.98 -5.79 -3.56
N ALA A 10 11.60 -4.90 -2.64
CA ALA A 10 10.62 -5.24 -1.61
C ALA A 10 9.23 -5.57 -2.17
N ALA A 11 8.80 -4.91 -3.26
CA ALA A 11 7.56 -5.26 -3.94
C ALA A 11 7.69 -6.62 -4.67
N LEU A 12 8.82 -6.88 -5.33
CA LEU A 12 9.06 -8.16 -6.00
C LEU A 12 9.13 -9.33 -5.00
N ASP A 13 9.75 -9.12 -3.85
CA ASP A 13 9.91 -10.13 -2.79
C ASP A 13 8.67 -10.27 -1.90
N ALA A 14 7.68 -9.37 -2.01
CA ALA A 14 6.50 -9.41 -1.16
C ALA A 14 5.66 -10.69 -1.39
N GLU A 15 5.15 -11.28 -0.32
CA GLU A 15 4.35 -12.52 -0.38
C GLU A 15 3.05 -12.32 -1.18
N PHE A 16 2.43 -11.15 -1.05
CA PHE A 16 1.16 -10.84 -1.71
C PHE A 16 1.21 -9.57 -2.54
N HIS A 17 0.35 -9.52 -3.55
CA HIS A 17 0.00 -8.31 -4.30
C HIS A 17 -1.51 -8.30 -4.51
N VAL A 18 -2.18 -7.30 -3.93
CA VAL A 18 -3.64 -7.26 -3.82
C VAL A 18 -4.18 -5.88 -4.12
N GLN A 19 -5.47 -5.81 -4.46
CA GLN A 19 -6.27 -4.61 -4.31
C GLN A 19 -7.28 -4.81 -3.19
N VAL A 20 -7.38 -3.80 -2.32
CA VAL A 20 -8.31 -3.74 -1.20
C VAL A 20 -9.30 -2.62 -1.50
N GLU A 21 -10.57 -2.96 -1.58
CA GLU A 21 -11.67 -1.99 -1.57
C GLU A 21 -11.75 -1.38 -0.17
N ILE A 22 -11.69 -0.05 -0.08
CA ILE A 22 -11.59 0.65 1.20
C ILE A 22 -12.99 0.81 1.79
N ASP A 23 -13.20 0.27 2.98
CA ASP A 23 -14.44 0.44 3.74
C ASP A 23 -14.32 1.63 4.70
N ARG A 24 -13.16 1.78 5.33
CA ARG A 24 -12.90 2.81 6.35
C ARG A 24 -11.43 3.20 6.40
N VAL A 25 -11.19 4.48 6.67
CA VAL A 25 -9.87 5.01 7.00
C VAL A 25 -9.91 5.67 8.37
N VAL A 26 -8.98 5.30 9.25
CA VAL A 26 -8.71 5.99 10.51
C VAL A 26 -7.43 6.79 10.36
N LEU A 27 -7.53 8.11 10.40
CA LEU A 27 -6.41 9.01 10.20
C LEU A 27 -5.67 9.35 11.49
N PRO A 28 -4.37 9.67 11.41
CA PRO A 28 -3.66 10.29 12.51
C PRO A 28 -4.20 11.71 12.77
N SER A 29 -4.11 12.14 14.02
CA SER A 29 -4.49 13.49 14.45
C SER A 29 -3.46 14.55 14.01
N GLU A 30 -2.24 14.11 13.77
CA GLU A 30 -1.07 14.90 13.45
C GLU A 30 -0.95 15.16 11.94
N VAL A 31 -0.05 16.09 11.57
CA VAL A 31 0.23 16.43 10.16
C VAL A 31 0.83 15.23 9.40
N THR A 32 1.59 14.40 10.09
CA THR A 32 2.20 13.16 9.58
C THR A 32 1.94 12.05 10.58
N GLY A 33 1.62 10.85 10.10
CA GLY A 33 1.46 9.70 10.98
C GLY A 33 1.14 8.42 10.23
N VAL A 34 0.65 7.44 10.99
CA VAL A 34 0.14 6.18 10.44
C VAL A 34 -1.37 6.25 10.40
N ALA A 35 -1.94 6.04 9.21
CA ALA A 35 -3.35 5.78 9.03
C ALA A 35 -3.61 4.27 8.99
N VAL A 36 -4.76 3.87 9.51
CA VAL A 36 -5.26 2.50 9.42
C VAL A 36 -6.32 2.45 8.33
N VAL A 37 -6.09 1.62 7.32
CA VAL A 37 -7.03 1.37 6.22
C VAL A 37 -7.68 0.01 6.47
N GLU A 38 -8.97 0.03 6.71
CA GLU A 38 -9.80 -1.17 6.84
C GLU A 38 -10.58 -1.36 5.54
N GLY A 39 -10.60 -2.60 5.05
CA GLY A 39 -11.28 -2.89 3.81
C GLY A 39 -11.38 -4.36 3.51
N ARG A 40 -11.83 -4.66 2.30
CA ARG A 40 -12.00 -6.02 1.80
C ARG A 40 -11.11 -6.26 0.59
N VAL A 41 -10.40 -7.38 0.59
CA VAL A 41 -9.56 -7.79 -0.56
C VAL A 41 -10.47 -8.06 -1.76
N ALA A 42 -10.37 -7.20 -2.77
CA ALA A 42 -11.20 -7.27 -3.97
C ALA A 42 -10.50 -8.00 -5.13
N ARG A 43 -9.17 -7.99 -5.17
CA ARG A 43 -8.36 -8.74 -6.14
C ARG A 43 -7.08 -9.26 -5.48
N VAL A 44 -6.65 -10.45 -5.92
CA VAL A 44 -5.35 -11.04 -5.56
C VAL A 44 -4.62 -11.31 -6.86
N PHE A 45 -3.50 -10.61 -7.08
CA PHE A 45 -2.64 -10.78 -8.25
C PHE A 45 -1.48 -11.73 -7.97
N ARG A 46 -1.04 -11.82 -6.72
CA ARG A 46 -0.03 -12.75 -6.24
C ARG A 46 -0.30 -13.16 -4.79
N GLY A 47 0.04 -14.40 -4.46
CA GLY A 47 -0.11 -14.98 -3.13
C GLY A 47 -1.32 -15.90 -3.03
N ASP A 48 -1.91 -15.99 -1.85
CA ASP A 48 -3.02 -16.91 -1.55
C ASP A 48 -4.37 -16.39 -2.11
N PRO A 49 -5.00 -17.09 -3.07
CA PRO A 49 -6.31 -16.72 -3.59
C PRO A 49 -7.44 -16.75 -2.55
N ALA A 50 -7.27 -17.49 -1.44
CA ALA A 50 -8.24 -17.54 -0.36
C ALA A 50 -8.42 -16.20 0.36
N LEU A 51 -7.50 -15.25 0.17
CA LEU A 51 -7.65 -13.89 0.67
C LEU A 51 -8.75 -13.12 -0.03
N LEU A 52 -9.18 -13.53 -1.22
CA LEU A 52 -10.27 -12.86 -1.94
C LEU A 52 -11.51 -12.76 -1.02
N THR A 53 -12.10 -11.57 -0.96
CA THR A 53 -13.22 -11.21 -0.08
C THR A 53 -12.93 -11.16 1.42
N SER A 54 -11.70 -11.43 1.86
CA SER A 54 -11.32 -11.31 3.27
C SER A 54 -11.25 -9.85 3.70
N ASN A 55 -11.68 -9.56 4.93
CA ASN A 55 -11.43 -8.27 5.56
C ASN A 55 -9.97 -8.19 6.03
N ILE A 56 -9.36 -7.02 5.81
CA ILE A 56 -7.97 -6.75 6.15
C ILE A 56 -7.84 -5.35 6.73
N SER A 57 -6.85 -5.16 7.60
CA SER A 57 -6.43 -3.87 8.11
C SER A 57 -4.97 -3.64 7.71
N LEU A 58 -4.68 -2.46 7.17
CA LEU A 58 -3.37 -2.07 6.66
C LEU A 58 -2.93 -0.76 7.30
N GLU A 59 -1.72 -0.73 7.84
CA GLU A 59 -1.08 0.50 8.28
C GLU A 59 -0.32 1.16 7.12
N VAL A 60 -0.63 2.42 6.83
CA VAL A 60 0.02 3.22 5.80
C VAL A 60 0.50 4.55 6.37
N SER A 61 1.69 4.99 5.98
CA SER A 61 2.19 6.31 6.35
C SER A 61 1.50 7.38 5.52
N CYS A 62 0.91 8.39 6.18
CA CYS A 62 0.21 9.47 5.52
C CYS A 62 0.67 10.85 6.00
N ILE A 63 0.53 11.83 5.11
CA ILE A 63 0.89 13.24 5.32
C ILE A 63 -0.23 14.13 4.79
N ARG A 64 -0.55 15.20 5.52
CA ARG A 64 -1.50 16.22 5.08
C ARG A 64 -1.00 16.93 3.83
N GLU A 65 -1.91 17.26 2.92
CA GLU A 65 -1.59 18.01 1.71
C GLU A 65 -0.87 19.33 2.01
N GLY A 66 0.18 19.63 1.23
CA GLY A 66 1.01 20.82 1.40
C GLY A 66 2.08 20.74 2.49
N ALA A 67 2.09 19.71 3.34
CA ALA A 67 3.15 19.52 4.33
C ALA A 67 4.43 18.97 3.68
N LEU A 68 5.58 19.35 4.25
CA LEU A 68 6.87 18.85 3.81
C LEU A 68 7.15 17.49 4.46
N PRO A 69 7.43 16.43 3.67
CA PRO A 69 7.75 15.14 4.23
C PRO A 69 9.09 15.19 4.99
N PRO A 70 9.18 14.54 6.16
CA PRO A 70 10.45 14.42 6.89
C PRO A 70 11.51 13.72 6.02
N PRO A 71 12.79 14.12 6.12
CA PRO A 71 13.88 13.48 5.38
C PRO A 71 14.02 12.01 5.79
N SER A 72 13.45 11.12 4.97
CA SER A 72 13.31 9.70 5.31
C SER A 72 13.23 8.83 4.04
N GLY A 73 13.14 7.51 4.24
CA GLY A 73 12.81 6.54 3.20
C GLY A 73 11.33 6.17 3.18
N VAL A 74 10.46 6.87 3.91
CA VAL A 74 9.04 6.56 3.98
C VAL A 74 8.35 7.08 2.71
N ARG A 75 7.49 6.26 2.10
CA ARG A 75 6.55 6.73 1.07
C ARG A 75 5.28 7.17 1.77
N TRP A 76 4.99 8.46 1.67
CA TRP A 76 3.84 9.08 2.31
C TRP A 76 2.68 9.17 1.32
N LEU A 77 1.51 8.68 1.74
CA LEU A 77 0.25 8.93 1.04
C LEU A 77 -0.34 10.28 1.46
N ILE A 78 -0.98 10.98 0.54
CA ILE A 78 -1.67 12.22 0.88
C ILE A 78 -2.97 11.86 1.61
N THR A 79 -3.12 12.35 2.84
CA THR A 79 -4.24 12.04 3.72
C THR A 79 -5.60 12.32 3.06
N GLU A 80 -5.74 13.48 2.44
CA GLU A 80 -6.99 13.92 1.79
C GLU A 80 -7.33 13.07 0.56
N LYS A 81 -6.33 12.47 -0.08
CA LYS A 81 -6.53 11.50 -1.17
C LYS A 81 -6.91 10.13 -0.62
N LEU A 82 -6.29 9.73 0.49
CA LEU A 82 -6.58 8.47 1.17
C LEU A 82 -8.04 8.42 1.65
N GLU A 83 -8.57 9.51 2.20
CA GLU A 83 -9.98 9.62 2.61
C GLU A 83 -10.99 9.44 1.47
N ARG A 84 -10.58 9.73 0.23
CA ARG A 84 -11.45 9.72 -0.96
C ARG A 84 -11.23 8.50 -1.86
N ALA A 85 -10.18 7.73 -1.61
CA ALA A 85 -9.82 6.60 -2.44
C ALA A 85 -10.87 5.49 -2.30
N ALA A 86 -11.29 4.92 -3.43
CA ALA A 86 -12.19 3.77 -3.43
C ALA A 86 -11.45 2.47 -3.11
N ALA A 87 -10.18 2.38 -3.50
CA ALA A 87 -9.36 1.22 -3.26
C ALA A 87 -7.88 1.58 -3.08
N ILE A 88 -7.12 0.63 -2.52
CA ILE A 88 -5.67 0.68 -2.41
C ILE A 88 -5.07 -0.60 -3.00
N GLU A 89 -4.11 -0.44 -3.90
CA GLU A 89 -3.27 -1.53 -4.38
C GLU A 89 -2.02 -1.62 -3.51
N ALA A 90 -1.70 -2.81 -2.98
CA ALA A 90 -0.60 -2.97 -2.03
C ALA A 90 0.18 -4.27 -2.24
N TYR A 91 1.47 -4.19 -1.96
CA TYR A 91 2.38 -5.33 -1.82
C TYR A 91 2.53 -5.63 -0.34
N LEU A 92 2.21 -6.85 0.09
CA LEU A 92 2.07 -7.20 1.51
C LEU A 92 2.96 -8.38 1.90
N ASN A 93 3.36 -8.39 3.16
CA ASN A 93 3.95 -9.54 3.86
C ASN A 93 3.14 -9.83 5.11
N ARG A 94 3.15 -11.08 5.59
CA ARG A 94 2.66 -11.40 6.94
C ARG A 94 3.53 -10.68 7.98
N ASP A 95 2.89 -10.12 8.99
CA ASP A 95 3.57 -9.39 10.07
C ASP A 95 4.08 -10.27 11.22
N GLY A 96 3.77 -11.58 11.18
CA GLY A 96 4.12 -12.54 12.24
C GLY A 96 3.13 -12.60 13.41
N TYR A 97 2.12 -11.72 13.44
CA TYR A 97 1.06 -11.64 14.45
C TYR A 97 -0.32 -11.97 13.90
N GLY A 98 -0.38 -12.48 12.67
CA GLY A 98 -1.62 -12.85 11.99
C GLY A 98 -2.21 -11.73 11.12
N GLY A 99 -1.54 -10.57 11.05
CA GLY A 99 -1.89 -9.46 10.17
C GLY A 99 -0.96 -9.34 8.96
N TYR A 100 -1.02 -8.16 8.33
CA TYR A 100 -0.28 -7.85 7.12
C TYR A 100 0.41 -6.49 7.23
N ALA A 101 1.63 -6.41 6.73
CA ALA A 101 2.39 -5.17 6.64
C ALA A 101 2.69 -4.83 5.17
N VAL A 102 2.59 -3.54 4.84
CA VAL A 102 2.93 -3.04 3.49
C VAL A 102 4.43 -3.13 3.27
N ALA A 103 4.85 -3.89 2.26
CA ALA A 103 6.25 -4.13 1.93
C ALA A 103 6.94 -2.81 1.54
N ARG A 104 7.75 -2.26 2.47
CA ARG A 104 8.45 -0.98 2.32
C ARG A 104 7.55 0.15 1.79
N TRP A 105 6.33 0.27 2.33
CA TRP A 105 5.36 1.31 1.94
C TRP A 105 4.94 1.28 0.45
N ASN A 106 5.10 0.15 -0.26
CA ASN A 106 4.59 -0.04 -1.62
C ASN A 106 3.07 -0.23 -1.60
N SER A 107 2.37 0.89 -1.50
CA SER A 107 0.92 0.99 -1.63
C SER A 107 0.54 2.19 -2.49
N PHE A 108 -0.57 2.08 -3.22
CA PHE A 108 -1.00 3.05 -4.22
C PHE A 108 -2.51 3.22 -4.15
N LEU A 109 -2.97 4.46 -4.01
CA LEU A 109 -4.39 4.78 -4.08
C LEU A 109 -4.88 4.69 -5.52
N ILE A 110 -6.05 4.08 -5.69
CA ILE A 110 -6.71 3.91 -6.99
C ILE A 110 -8.19 4.32 -6.89
N ASP A 111 -8.72 4.85 -7.98
CA ASP A 111 -10.08 5.40 -8.02
C ASP A 111 -11.17 4.32 -8.09
N ALA A 112 -10.80 3.08 -8.46
CA ALA A 112 -11.67 1.92 -8.47
C ALA A 112 -10.85 0.63 -8.48
N VAL A 113 -11.46 -0.49 -8.07
CA VAL A 113 -10.89 -1.84 -8.24
C VAL A 113 -10.80 -2.17 -9.74
N THR A 114 -9.70 -2.78 -10.17
CA THR A 114 -9.43 -3.15 -11.56
C THR A 114 -9.09 -4.63 -11.69
N ASP A 115 -9.40 -5.23 -12.84
CA ASP A 115 -9.12 -6.65 -13.08
C ASP A 115 -7.63 -6.96 -13.31
N THR A 116 -6.82 -5.93 -13.60
CA THR A 116 -5.37 -6.01 -13.71
C THR A 116 -4.71 -5.07 -12.71
N PRO A 117 -3.45 -5.29 -12.30
CA PRO A 117 -2.73 -4.34 -11.47
C PRO A 117 -2.70 -2.95 -12.09
N ALA A 118 -3.04 -1.93 -11.32
CA ALA A 118 -2.93 -0.53 -11.70
C ALA A 118 -1.47 -0.05 -11.58
N ARG A 119 -0.68 -0.64 -10.67
CA ARG A 119 0.75 -0.34 -10.46
C ARG A 119 1.56 -1.64 -10.40
N PRO A 120 1.68 -2.37 -11.54
CA PRO A 120 2.54 -3.53 -11.60
C PRO A 120 4.01 -3.10 -11.41
N ILE A 121 4.72 -3.82 -10.55
CA ILE A 121 6.17 -3.69 -10.36
C ILE A 121 6.80 -5.00 -10.84
N THR A 122 7.80 -4.88 -11.72
CA THR A 122 8.44 -5.97 -12.43
C THR A 122 9.96 -5.90 -12.30
N GLU A 123 10.67 -6.92 -12.77
CA GLU A 123 12.15 -6.90 -12.79
C GLU A 123 12.71 -5.79 -13.70
N ALA A 124 11.95 -5.34 -14.72
CA ALA A 124 12.38 -4.23 -15.55
C ALA A 124 12.57 -2.94 -14.73
N ASP A 125 11.78 -2.76 -13.67
CA ASP A 125 11.87 -1.62 -12.76
C ASP A 125 13.12 -1.65 -11.86
N LEU A 126 13.91 -2.73 -11.90
CA LEU A 126 15.24 -2.80 -11.25
C LEU A 126 16.37 -2.29 -12.17
N VAL A 127 16.17 -2.31 -13.48
CA VAL A 127 17.24 -2.12 -14.48
C VAL A 127 17.30 -0.69 -15.00
N PHE A 128 16.18 0.03 -15.00
CA PHE A 128 16.14 1.41 -15.48
C PHE A 128 16.45 2.43 -14.38
N ARG A 129 17.62 3.07 -14.49
CA ARG A 129 17.98 4.36 -13.89
C ARG A 129 18.50 5.30 -14.96
#